data_AF-A0A7X3TR37-F1
#
_entry.id   AF-A0A7X3TR37-F1
#
_cell.length_a   1.000
_cell.length_b   1.000
_cell.length_c   1.000
_cell.angle_alpha   90.00
_cell.angle_beta   90.00
_cell.angle_gamma   90.00
#
_symmetry.space_group_name_H-M   'P 1'
#
loop_
_entity.id
_entity.type
_entity.pdbx_description
1 polymer ?
#
loop_
_entity_poly.entity_id
_entity_poly.type
_entity_poly.pdbx_seq_one_letter_code
_entity_poly.pdbx_strand_id
1 'polypeptide(L)'
;MKEINNLIMLSNSFEGKDKVVRKLGYKEDDFLEPDSIRGYVAEENRLTKCAVDKFGVEMPIFDTTIDKINRASNELASRVRGTES
;
A
#
# COMPACT_ATOMS: atom_id res chain seq x y z
N MET A 1 -6.72 -1.36 1.93
CA MET A 1 -5.36 -0.92 2.26
C MET A 1 -5.24 0.57 2.50
N LYS A 2 -5.62 1.43 1.55
CA LYS A 2 -5.51 2.89 1.73
C LYS A 2 -6.16 3.40 3.02
N GLU A 3 -7.33 2.87 3.38
CA GLU A 3 -8.01 3.28 4.61
C GLU A 3 -7.26 2.89 5.88
N ILE A 4 -6.77 1.65 5.97
CA ILE A 4 -5.92 1.24 7.10
C ILE A 4 -4.69 2.13 7.21
N ASN A 5 -4.04 2.45 6.07
CA ASN A 5 -2.90 3.35 6.05
C ASN A 5 -3.27 4.76 6.52
N ASN A 6 -4.46 5.26 6.15
CA ASN A 6 -4.96 6.55 6.65
C ASN A 6 -5.10 6.54 8.18
N LEU A 7 -5.72 5.51 8.74
CA LEU A 7 -5.91 5.38 10.19
C LEU A 7 -4.58 5.26 10.95
N ILE A 8 -3.59 4.59 10.33
CA ILE A 8 -2.21 4.53 10.85
C ILE A 8 -1.53 5.89 10.80
N MET A 9 -1.60 6.58 9.65
CA MET A 9 -1.04 7.92 9.52
C MET A 9 -1.66 8.88 10.53
N LEU A 10 -2.96 8.77 10.79
CA LEU A 10 -3.67 9.56 11.79
C LEU A 10 -3.27 9.24 13.23
N SER A 11 -2.61 8.11 13.53
CA SER A 11 -2.09 7.86 14.89
C SER A 11 -0.88 8.77 15.21
N ASN A 12 -0.11 9.18 14.19
CA ASN A 12 1.07 10.02 14.35
C ASN A 12 0.75 11.48 14.75
N SER A 13 1.75 12.17 15.32
CA SER A 13 1.72 13.62 15.54
C SER A 13 2.22 14.37 14.30
N PHE A 14 1.41 15.32 13.80
CA PHE A 14 1.79 16.18 12.67
C PHE A 14 1.05 17.53 12.74
N GLU A 15 1.59 18.53 12.04
CA GLU A 15 1.03 19.89 12.03
C GLU A 15 -0.38 19.92 11.43
N GLY A 16 -1.33 20.56 12.13
CA GLY A 16 -2.70 20.71 11.64
C GLY A 16 -3.56 19.44 11.72
N LYS A 17 -3.14 18.41 12.47
CA LYS A 17 -3.87 17.14 12.65
C LYS A 17 -5.36 17.34 12.94
N ASP A 18 -5.72 18.13 13.94
CA ASP A 18 -7.13 18.36 14.32
C ASP A 18 -7.98 18.90 13.17
N LYS A 19 -7.41 19.78 12.34
CA LYS A 19 -8.10 20.34 11.17
C LYS A 19 -8.31 19.26 10.11
N VAL A 20 -7.32 18.40 9.89
CA VAL A 20 -7.40 17.28 8.93
C VAL A 20 -8.44 16.26 9.39
N VAL A 21 -8.38 15.83 10.65
CA VAL A 21 -9.32 14.87 11.27
C VAL A 21 -10.76 15.37 11.11
N ARG A 22 -11.04 16.62 11.50
CA ARG A 22 -12.38 17.22 11.35
C ARG A 22 -12.82 17.35 9.90
N LYS A 23 -11.93 17.78 9.01
CA LYS A 23 -12.26 17.97 7.58
C LYS A 23 -12.61 16.65 6.90
N LEU A 24 -11.92 15.57 7.28
CA LEU A 24 -12.10 14.24 6.69
C LEU A 24 -13.16 13.39 7.43
N GLY A 25 -13.67 13.86 8.57
CA GLY A 25 -14.75 13.21 9.31
C GLY A 25 -14.32 12.03 10.18
N TYR A 26 -13.02 11.92 10.48
CA TYR A 26 -12.49 10.90 11.40
C TYR A 26 -12.69 11.32 12.85
N LYS A 27 -12.63 10.31 13.73
CA LYS A 27 -12.59 10.48 15.18
C LYS A 27 -11.29 9.90 15.72
N GLU A 28 -10.93 10.30 16.93
CA GLU A 28 -9.68 9.84 17.57
C GLU A 28 -9.69 8.33 17.86
N ASP A 29 -10.87 7.74 18.10
CA ASP A 29 -11.05 6.30 18.28
C ASP A 29 -10.94 5.49 16.98
N ASP A 30 -10.85 6.17 15.82
CA ASP A 30 -10.57 5.51 14.54
C ASP A 30 -9.06 5.26 14.34
N PHE A 31 -8.18 5.88 15.12
CA PHE A 31 -6.74 5.82 14.89
C PHE A 31 -6.16 4.44 15.20
N LEU A 32 -5.19 3.99 14.40
CA LEU A 32 -4.58 2.68 14.56
C LEU A 32 -3.07 2.80 14.79
N GLU A 33 -2.59 2.41 15.97
CA GLU A 33 -1.16 2.44 16.25
C GLU A 33 -0.43 1.34 15.47
N PRO A 34 0.69 1.65 14.78
CA PRO A 34 1.45 0.67 13.98
C PRO A 34 1.77 -0.61 14.75
N ASP A 35 2.19 -0.48 16.01
CA ASP A 35 2.61 -1.60 16.87
C ASP A 35 1.45 -2.53 17.26
N SER A 36 0.20 -2.06 17.13
CA SER A 36 -1.01 -2.85 17.39
C SER A 36 -1.44 -3.71 16.19
N ILE A 37 -0.80 -3.54 15.04
CA ILE A 37 -1.22 -4.12 13.77
C ILE A 37 -0.25 -5.21 13.33
N ARG A 38 -0.77 -6.35 12.87
CA ARG A 38 0.01 -7.38 12.21
C ARG A 38 -0.63 -7.76 10.89
N GLY A 39 0.01 -7.38 9.79
CA GLY A 39 -0.39 -7.76 8.44
C GLY A 39 0.32 -9.03 7.97
N TYR A 40 -0.41 -9.88 7.25
CA TYR A 40 0.14 -11.06 6.58
C TYR A 40 -0.49 -11.20 5.20
N VAL A 41 0.32 -11.63 4.23
CA VAL A 41 -0.12 -11.94 2.86
C VAL A 41 0.02 -13.44 2.64
N ALA A 42 -1.04 -14.05 2.11
CA ALA A 42 -1.06 -15.45 1.72
C ALA A 42 -0.90 -15.56 0.20
N GLU A 43 0.25 -16.08 -0.24
CA GLU A 43 0.58 -16.27 -1.67
C GLU A 43 1.42 -17.54 -1.85
N GLU A 44 1.21 -18.27 -2.95
CA GLU A 44 2.01 -19.46 -3.30
C GLU A 44 2.13 -20.50 -2.17
N ASN A 45 1.04 -20.76 -1.44
CA ASN A 45 1.00 -21.63 -0.26
C ASN A 45 1.91 -21.19 0.90
N ARG A 46 2.28 -19.91 0.96
CA ARG A 46 3.09 -19.31 2.03
C ARG A 46 2.34 -18.14 2.66
N LEU A 47 2.61 -17.92 3.94
CA LEU A 47 2.16 -16.75 4.68
C LEU A 47 3.38 -15.86 4.98
N THR A 48 3.42 -14.67 4.41
CA THR A 48 4.52 -13.71 4.59
C THR A 48 4.03 -12.54 5.43
N LYS A 49 4.77 -12.20 6.48
CA LYS A 49 4.46 -11.03 7.32
C LYS A 49 4.74 -9.75 6.55
N CYS A 50 3.81 -8.81 6.58
CA CYS A 50 3.99 -7.47 6.01
C CYS A 50 4.78 -6.58 6.97
N ALA A 51 5.57 -5.66 6.42
CA ALA A 51 6.10 -4.55 7.19
C ALA A 51 4.96 -3.57 7.50
N VAL A 52 4.98 -3.01 8.72
CA VAL A 52 4.05 -1.97 9.15
C VAL A 52 4.91 -0.85 9.74
N ASP A 53 4.69 0.37 9.29
CA ASP A 53 5.35 1.56 9.78
C ASP A 53 4.35 2.70 10.01
N LYS A 54 4.86 3.91 10.27
CA LYS A 54 4.03 5.10 10.50
C LYS A 54 3.19 5.55 9.30
N PHE A 55 3.50 5.10 8.09
CA PHE A 55 2.77 5.44 6.87
C PHE A 55 1.73 4.37 6.51
N GLY A 56 1.93 3.13 6.96
CA GLY A 56 0.92 2.10 6.90
C GLY A 56 1.49 0.70 6.74
N VAL A 57 0.71 -0.17 6.11
CA VAL A 57 1.13 -1.54 5.80
C VAL A 57 1.75 -1.58 4.40
N GLU A 58 2.99 -2.04 4.32
CA GLU A 58 3.68 -2.29 3.06
C GLU A 58 3.27 -3.67 2.54
N MET A 59 2.55 -3.68 1.42
CA MET A 59 2.10 -4.91 0.76
C MET A 59 2.96 -5.18 -0.48
N PRO A 60 3.76 -6.26 -0.48
CA PRO A 60 4.62 -6.63 -1.61
C PRO A 60 3.87 -6.86 -2.94
N ILE A 61 2.56 -7.13 -2.86
CA ILE A 61 1.71 -7.49 -4.00
C ILE A 61 1.59 -6.34 -5.00
N PHE A 62 1.55 -5.08 -4.54
CA PHE A 62 1.39 -3.94 -5.44
C PHE A 62 2.60 -3.75 -6.35
N ASP A 63 3.81 -3.78 -5.78
CA ASP A 63 5.05 -3.67 -6.55
C ASP A 63 5.19 -4.85 -7.52
N THR A 64 4.90 -6.05 -7.04
CA THR A 64 4.91 -7.26 -7.87
C THR A 64 3.92 -7.17 -9.04
N THR A 65 2.76 -6.56 -8.82
CA THR A 65 1.74 -6.39 -9.87
C THR A 65 2.18 -5.35 -10.90
N ILE A 66 2.74 -4.22 -10.45
CA ILE A 66 3.31 -3.20 -11.34
C ILE A 66 4.43 -3.80 -12.20
N ASP A 67 5.32 -4.56 -11.59
CA ASP A 67 6.39 -5.25 -12.31
C ASP A 67 5.86 -6.25 -13.35
N LYS A 68 4.83 -7.03 -13.01
CA LYS A 68 4.17 -7.94 -13.95
C LYS A 68 3.57 -7.19 -15.13
N ILE A 69 2.88 -6.07 -14.88
CA ILE A 69 2.30 -5.22 -15.93
C ILE A 69 3.38 -4.61 -16.83
N ASN A 70 4.48 -4.13 -16.23
CA ASN A 70 5.60 -3.56 -16.97
C ASN A 70 6.30 -4.60 -17.84
N ARG A 71 6.53 -5.82 -17.30
CA ARG A 71 7.09 -6.94 -18.07
C ARG A 71 6.19 -7.33 -19.25
N ALA A 72 4.88 -7.44 -19.03
CA ALA A 72 3.93 -7.75 -20.09
C ALA A 72 3.93 -6.66 -21.18
N SER A 73 3.93 -5.39 -20.78
CA SER A 73 3.99 -4.25 -21.72
C SER A 73 5.28 -4.25 -22.54
N ASN A 74 6.43 -4.51 -21.92
CA ASN A 74 7.72 -4.58 -22.60
C ASN A 74 7.78 -5.74 -23.61
N GLU A 75 7.25 -6.90 -23.25
CA GLU A 75 7.16 -8.08 -24.13
C GLU A 75 6.24 -7.80 -25.34
N LEU A 76 5.11 -7.13 -25.13
CA LEU A 76 4.23 -6.73 -26.24
C LEU A 76 4.92 -5.71 -27.15
N ALA A 77 5.58 -4.70 -26.57
CA ALA A 77 6.27 -3.66 -27.32
C ALA A 77 7.43 -4.22 -28.16
N SER A 78 8.19 -5.18 -27.64
CA SER A 78 9.30 -5.81 -28.39
C SER A 78 8.79 -6.58 -29.61
N ARG A 79 7.66 -7.29 -29.47
CA ARG A 79 7.04 -8.05 -30.56
C ARG A 79 6.44 -7.16 -31.64
N VAL A 80 5.73 -6.10 -31.25
CA VAL A 80 5.18 -5.12 -32.21
C VAL A 80 6.30 -4.49 -33.03
N ARG A 81 7.39 -4.05 -32.39
CA ARG A 81 8.55 -3.45 -33.08
C ARG A 81 9.30 -4.44 -33.96
N GLY A 82 9.34 -5.72 -33.59
CA GLY A 82 9.95 -6.78 -34.39
C GLY A 82 9.15 -7.21 -35.62
N THR A 83 7.92 -6.69 -35.81
CA THR A 83 7.08 -7.02 -36.98
C THR A 83 7.25 -6.01 -38.14
N GLU A 84 8.08 -4.96 -37.96
CA GLU A 84 8.37 -3.93 -38.96
C GLU A 84 9.71 -4.14 -39.70
N SER A 85 10.22 -5.38 -39.76
CA SER A 85 11.46 -5.74 -40.50
C SER A 85 11.18 -6.74 -41.63
#